data_AF-A0A6M0H634-F1
#
_entry.id   AF-A0A6M0H634-F1
#
_cell.length_a   1.000
_cell.length_b   1.000
_cell.length_c   1.000
_cell.angle_alpha   90.00
_cell.angle_beta   90.00
_cell.angle_gamma   90.00
#
_symmetry.space_group_name_H-M   'P 1'
#
loop_
_entity.id
_entity.type
_entity.pdbx_description
1 polymer ?
#
loop_
_entity_poly.entity_id
_entity_poly.type
_entity_poly.pdbx_seq_one_letter_code
_entity_poly.pdbx_strand_id
1 'polypeptide(L)'
;MKKYLKTISIMFIVLIVIYSININTVNAMPNYKRIFGANRYETSKEISKNGWEKSDYAIIASGEGFADALSAAPLAKKYDAPIILTEYKGLNENAKEELERLKVKEVIIVGGIGAISSNTENEIKNLDIKTRRIAGNSRFDTSLQVAKEIGSENGIVVVNGYNFGDALSISSIAANKGMPILLTKPENLSNDIKTFINNSGYSKSYIVGGNSVVGKNVEYNLKNCKRICGYDRYATNAAILNEFVDEINLESVYVVSGSNYPDALSVSSLAAKINAPLMLASSQVDMSMLNFMNKNIDNIKNVNVIGGKSVVNNDMVNIILNGKIDISNNNNYYVKYEEYSDVNGDGKDEKIQVVCSKEYTPYSIKEINILIKDVSTGIVLEEFKPRPGFHIEPIKISDFDKDGSMDIFVEMPCGGSGGYIDVEIYSFKDNKLKIIYNRDNDNGIIHPSEYISVNHFTDEKEIEFRNIDFDKVFIINYLDYLKNNTYIDDSKGYFGWLYIDAFDIEKNGENDIKTTSWYVFDYKKYVCKVETIYTWDIDSKKFIMKDIKFIPSENISVVYEE
;
A
#
# COMPACT_ATOMS: atom_id res chain seq x y z
N MET A 1 16.90 -55.99 -14.69
CA MET A 1 15.81 -55.59 -13.77
C MET A 1 16.29 -54.85 -12.52
N LYS A 2 17.11 -55.44 -11.62
CA LYS A 2 17.53 -54.79 -10.36
C LYS A 2 18.25 -53.43 -10.51
N LYS A 3 19.03 -53.23 -11.59
CA LYS A 3 19.75 -51.96 -11.84
C LYS A 3 18.80 -50.82 -12.22
N TYR A 4 17.74 -51.12 -12.98
CA TYR A 4 16.72 -50.14 -13.40
C TYR A 4 15.78 -49.77 -12.25
N LEU A 5 15.45 -50.72 -11.36
CA LEU A 5 14.66 -50.45 -10.15
C LEU A 5 15.35 -49.44 -9.22
N LYS A 6 16.69 -49.51 -9.07
CA LYS A 6 17.46 -48.53 -8.27
C LYS A 6 17.41 -47.13 -8.88
N THR A 7 17.54 -47.01 -10.20
CA THR A 7 17.49 -45.71 -10.89
C THR A 7 16.09 -45.08 -10.81
N ILE A 8 15.04 -45.88 -10.94
CA ILE A 8 13.65 -45.42 -10.82
C ILE A 8 13.36 -44.95 -9.39
N SER A 9 13.80 -45.68 -8.35
CA SER A 9 13.62 -45.24 -6.96
C SER A 9 14.38 -43.94 -6.65
N ILE A 10 15.57 -43.74 -7.21
CA ILE A 10 16.32 -42.48 -7.03
C ILE A 10 15.61 -41.32 -7.72
N MET A 11 15.11 -41.50 -8.95
CA MET A 11 14.32 -40.47 -9.62
C MET A 11 13.03 -40.12 -8.86
N PHE A 12 12.35 -41.11 -8.28
CA PHE A 12 11.14 -40.87 -7.50
C PHE A 12 11.41 -40.10 -6.20
N ILE A 13 12.52 -40.40 -5.51
CA ILE A 13 12.94 -39.64 -4.31
C ILE A 13 13.35 -38.22 -4.68
N VAL A 14 14.05 -38.02 -5.79
CA VAL A 14 14.43 -36.68 -6.28
C VAL A 14 13.19 -35.87 -6.68
N LEU A 15 12.20 -36.50 -7.33
CA LEU A 15 10.91 -35.86 -7.65
C LEU A 15 10.14 -35.47 -6.39
N ILE A 16 10.09 -36.32 -5.36
CA ILE A 16 9.45 -36.00 -4.08
C ILE A 16 10.18 -34.85 -3.36
N VAL A 17 11.52 -34.84 -3.38
CA VAL A 17 12.32 -33.76 -2.78
C VAL A 17 12.12 -32.45 -3.55
N ILE A 18 12.06 -32.46 -4.88
CA ILE A 18 11.77 -31.27 -5.70
C ILE A 18 10.33 -30.77 -5.44
N TYR A 19 9.36 -31.67 -5.28
CA TYR A 19 7.98 -31.31 -4.93
C TYR A 19 7.85 -30.77 -3.50
N SER A 20 8.72 -31.21 -2.58
CA SER A 20 8.75 -30.74 -1.18
C SER A 20 9.42 -29.38 -0.99
N ILE A 21 10.12 -28.86 -2.02
CA ILE A 21 10.80 -27.55 -1.98
C ILE A 21 9.87 -26.41 -2.44
N ASN A 22 8.75 -26.71 -3.08
CA ASN A 22 7.72 -25.73 -3.47
C ASN A 22 6.54 -25.71 -2.49
N ILE A 23 6.84 -25.54 -1.20
CA ILE A 23 5.81 -25.04 -0.28
C ILE A 23 5.89 -23.52 -0.39
N ASN A 24 5.04 -22.94 -1.23
CA ASN A 24 4.71 -21.51 -1.12
C ASN A 24 4.23 -21.32 0.32
N THR A 25 5.06 -20.68 1.15
CA THR A 25 4.68 -20.30 2.49
C THR A 25 3.59 -19.26 2.36
N VAL A 26 2.32 -19.69 2.39
CA VAL A 26 1.21 -18.79 2.67
C VAL A 26 1.52 -18.22 4.05
N ASN A 27 2.04 -16.99 4.09
CA ASN A 27 2.30 -16.30 5.33
C ASN A 27 0.97 -16.23 6.09
N ALA A 28 0.94 -16.84 7.28
CA ALA A 28 -0.20 -16.72 8.16
C ALA A 28 -0.37 -15.22 8.49
N MET A 29 -1.59 -14.71 8.35
CA MET A 29 -1.89 -13.34 8.78
C MET A 29 -1.37 -13.12 10.21
N PRO A 30 -0.75 -11.97 10.49
CA PRO A 30 -0.30 -11.65 11.84
C PRO A 30 -1.46 -11.74 12.84
N ASN A 31 -1.20 -12.27 14.03
CA ASN A 31 -2.16 -12.30 15.12
C ASN A 31 -2.57 -10.87 15.47
N TYR A 32 -3.88 -10.61 15.45
CA TYR A 32 -4.45 -9.31 15.75
C TYR A 32 -4.97 -9.25 17.19
N LYS A 33 -4.55 -8.22 17.94
CA LYS A 33 -5.08 -7.91 19.26
C LYS A 33 -5.30 -6.41 19.41
N ARG A 34 -6.43 -6.00 19.99
CA ARG A 34 -6.68 -4.60 20.35
C ARG A 34 -6.73 -4.43 21.86
N ILE A 35 -5.95 -3.47 22.39
CA ILE A 35 -5.90 -3.10 23.81
C ILE A 35 -6.48 -1.69 23.93
N PHE A 36 -7.62 -1.56 24.59
CA PHE A 36 -8.34 -0.29 24.70
C PHE A 36 -9.28 -0.28 25.90
N GLY A 37 -9.58 0.92 26.39
CA GLY A 37 -10.69 1.19 27.31
C GLY A 37 -11.63 2.26 26.74
N ALA A 38 -12.63 2.69 27.53
CA ALA A 38 -13.57 3.72 27.10
C ALA A 38 -12.93 5.11 26.98
N ASN A 39 -11.79 5.33 27.63
CA ASN A 39 -11.02 6.57 27.60
C ASN A 39 -9.51 6.27 27.79
N ARG A 40 -8.68 7.33 27.75
CA ARG A 40 -7.20 7.22 27.87
C ARG A 40 -6.72 6.60 29.18
N TYR A 41 -7.46 6.77 30.28
CA TYR A 41 -7.09 6.24 31.60
C TYR A 41 -7.37 4.74 31.69
N GLU A 42 -8.52 4.32 31.18
CA GLU A 42 -8.85 2.90 31.05
C GLU A 42 -7.93 2.19 30.04
N THR A 43 -7.61 2.81 28.90
CA THR A 43 -6.61 2.25 27.96
C THR A 43 -5.24 2.10 28.63
N SER A 44 -4.79 3.10 29.40
CA SER A 44 -3.54 3.03 30.18
C SER A 44 -3.55 1.86 31.18
N LYS A 45 -4.67 1.65 31.89
CA LYS A 45 -4.87 0.51 32.79
C LYS A 45 -4.83 -0.83 32.04
N GLU A 46 -5.50 -0.94 30.90
CA GLU A 46 -5.48 -2.17 30.08
C GLU A 46 -4.07 -2.46 29.52
N ILE A 47 -3.32 -1.44 29.11
CA ILE A 47 -1.89 -1.59 28.74
C ILE A 47 -1.09 -2.16 29.91
N SER A 48 -1.28 -1.62 31.12
CA SER A 48 -0.58 -2.07 32.32
C SER A 48 -0.88 -3.55 32.64
N LYS A 49 -2.16 -3.96 32.58
CA LYS A 49 -2.56 -5.37 32.73
C LYS A 49 -1.89 -6.31 31.72
N ASN A 50 -1.63 -5.84 30.51
CA ASN A 50 -0.98 -6.62 29.46
C ASN A 50 0.53 -6.74 29.64
N GLY A 51 1.17 -5.84 30.40
CA GLY A 51 2.62 -5.84 30.60
C GLY A 51 3.09 -6.32 31.97
N TRP A 52 2.23 -6.23 32.99
CA TRP A 52 2.62 -6.44 34.38
C TRP A 52 1.51 -7.12 35.18
N GLU A 53 1.82 -8.29 35.73
CA GLU A 53 1.00 -8.89 36.79
C GLU A 53 1.22 -8.17 38.13
N LYS A 54 2.46 -7.76 38.38
CA LYS A 54 2.93 -6.99 39.55
C LYS A 54 4.03 -6.03 39.13
N SER A 55 4.22 -4.95 39.87
CA SER A 55 5.35 -4.03 39.69
C SER A 55 5.68 -3.33 41.00
N ASP A 56 6.96 -3.31 41.39
CA ASP A 56 7.40 -2.55 42.57
C ASP A 56 7.33 -1.03 42.34
N TYR A 57 7.36 -0.61 41.08
CA TYR A 57 7.34 0.79 40.66
C TYR A 57 6.19 1.10 39.70
N ALA A 58 5.68 2.34 39.74
CA ALA A 58 4.82 2.88 38.69
C ALA A 58 5.20 4.32 38.36
N ILE A 59 5.10 4.69 37.09
CA ILE A 59 5.30 6.06 36.64
C ILE A 59 3.93 6.72 36.47
N ILE A 60 3.69 7.80 37.21
CA ILE A 60 2.46 8.60 37.05
C ILE A 60 2.75 9.79 36.14
N ALA A 61 1.96 9.90 35.07
CA ALA A 61 2.06 10.95 34.08
C ALA A 61 0.68 11.60 33.83
N SER A 62 0.70 12.84 33.33
CA SER A 62 -0.55 13.55 32.99
C SER A 62 -1.17 12.93 31.74
N GLY A 63 -2.44 12.56 31.82
CA GLY A 63 -3.25 12.22 30.67
C GLY A 63 -3.77 13.43 29.92
N GLU A 64 -3.60 14.66 30.44
CA GLU A 64 -4.18 15.89 29.88
C GLU A 64 -3.14 16.77 29.15
N GLY A 65 -1.85 16.63 29.49
CA GLY A 65 -0.74 17.27 28.77
C GLY A 65 0.46 16.35 28.54
N PHE A 66 1.00 16.34 27.32
CA PHE A 66 2.13 15.48 26.95
C PHE A 66 3.50 16.01 27.39
N ALA A 67 3.62 17.31 27.62
CA ALA A 67 4.89 18.04 27.63
C ALA A 67 5.96 17.42 28.53
N ASP A 68 5.61 17.11 29.77
CA ASP A 68 6.53 16.54 30.75
C ASP A 68 6.71 15.02 30.57
N ALA A 69 5.70 14.35 30.01
CA ALA A 69 5.64 12.90 29.94
C ALA A 69 6.38 12.28 28.76
N LEU A 70 6.71 13.05 27.70
CA LEU A 70 7.42 12.53 26.52
C LEU A 70 8.77 11.86 26.83
N SER A 71 9.40 12.21 27.96
CA SER A 71 10.66 11.63 28.41
C SER A 71 10.50 10.45 29.38
N ALA A 72 9.27 10.05 29.71
CA ALA A 72 9.01 9.07 30.76
C ALA A 72 9.28 7.61 30.33
N ALA A 73 9.22 7.28 29.04
CA ALA A 73 9.35 5.89 28.57
C ALA A 73 10.68 5.24 28.97
N PRO A 74 11.86 5.88 28.79
CA PRO A 74 13.12 5.29 29.24
C PRO A 74 13.24 5.18 30.76
N LEU A 75 12.63 6.11 31.50
CA LEU A 75 12.57 6.02 32.97
C LEU A 75 11.71 4.83 33.41
N ALA A 76 10.54 4.65 32.78
CA ALA A 76 9.65 3.52 33.02
C ALA A 76 10.37 2.19 32.76
N LYS A 77 11.11 2.08 31.65
CA LYS A 77 11.92 0.90 31.34
C LYS A 77 13.04 0.65 32.35
N LYS A 78 13.72 1.70 32.84
CA LYS A 78 14.76 1.58 33.87
C LYS A 78 14.24 0.93 35.16
N TYR A 79 13.00 1.23 35.53
CA TYR A 79 12.35 0.70 36.74
C TYR A 79 11.45 -0.53 36.48
N ASP A 80 11.44 -1.04 35.24
CA ASP A 80 10.49 -2.06 34.77
C ASP A 80 9.03 -1.77 35.17
N ALA A 81 8.60 -0.52 34.97
CA ALA A 81 7.35 0.02 35.49
C ALA A 81 6.36 0.39 34.36
N PRO A 82 5.04 0.26 34.57
CA PRO A 82 4.04 0.84 33.68
C PRO A 82 4.00 2.37 33.80
N ILE A 83 3.60 3.02 32.70
CA ILE A 83 3.16 4.42 32.71
C ILE A 83 1.65 4.45 32.90
N ILE A 84 1.22 4.95 34.05
CA ILE A 84 -0.18 5.09 34.44
C ILE A 84 -0.59 6.56 34.31
N LEU A 85 -1.69 6.81 33.60
CA LEU A 85 -2.18 8.16 33.34
C LEU A 85 -3.21 8.62 34.38
N THR A 86 -3.15 9.91 34.71
CA THR A 86 -4.18 10.56 35.54
C THR A 86 -4.45 12.00 35.11
N GLU A 87 -5.59 12.54 35.53
CA GLU A 87 -6.01 13.92 35.38
C GLU A 87 -5.10 14.85 36.20
N TYR A 88 -5.05 16.14 35.83
CA TYR A 88 -4.32 17.16 36.57
C TYR A 88 -4.73 17.24 38.06
N LYS A 89 -6.04 17.18 38.36
CA LYS A 89 -6.59 17.53 39.68
C LYS A 89 -6.53 16.41 40.72
N GLY A 90 -6.29 15.16 40.33
CA GLY A 90 -6.33 14.03 41.25
C GLY A 90 -5.93 12.72 40.60
N LEU A 91 -5.72 11.71 41.43
CA LEU A 91 -5.53 10.32 41.08
C LEU A 91 -6.92 9.72 40.76
N ASN A 92 -7.20 9.45 39.49
CA ASN A 92 -8.47 8.80 39.15
C ASN A 92 -8.53 7.35 39.65
N GLU A 93 -9.75 6.82 39.66
CA GLU A 93 -10.01 5.46 40.13
C GLU A 93 -9.26 4.40 39.31
N ASN A 94 -9.11 4.57 38.00
CA ASN A 94 -8.35 3.61 37.17
C ASN A 94 -6.89 3.53 37.60
N ALA A 95 -6.26 4.67 37.89
CA ALA A 95 -4.89 4.73 38.35
C ALA A 95 -4.76 4.14 39.76
N LYS A 96 -5.67 4.49 40.68
CA LYS A 96 -5.69 3.95 42.04
C LYS A 96 -5.84 2.43 42.06
N GLU A 97 -6.85 1.90 41.40
CA GLU A 97 -7.08 0.45 41.30
C GLU A 97 -5.87 -0.28 40.71
N GLU A 98 -5.20 0.34 39.74
CA GLU A 98 -4.04 -0.27 39.09
C GLU A 98 -2.80 -0.26 39.98
N LEU A 99 -2.57 0.80 40.76
CA LEU A 99 -1.49 0.84 41.77
C LEU A 99 -1.69 -0.25 42.83
N GLU A 100 -2.92 -0.44 43.30
CA GLU A 100 -3.27 -1.48 44.27
C GLU A 100 -3.09 -2.89 43.68
N ARG A 101 -3.60 -3.12 42.46
CA ARG A 101 -3.49 -4.41 41.75
C ARG A 101 -2.03 -4.82 41.56
N LEU A 102 -1.18 -3.88 41.14
CA LEU A 102 0.24 -4.10 40.89
C LEU A 102 1.06 -4.27 42.18
N LYS A 103 0.51 -3.88 43.33
CA LYS A 103 1.18 -3.83 44.65
C LYS A 103 2.41 -2.92 44.62
N VAL A 104 2.25 -1.73 44.06
CA VAL A 104 3.32 -0.74 43.90
C VAL A 104 3.88 -0.32 45.25
N LYS A 105 5.21 -0.30 45.37
CA LYS A 105 5.93 0.17 46.56
C LYS A 105 6.36 1.62 46.44
N GLU A 106 6.73 2.03 45.23
CA GLU A 106 7.15 3.40 44.94
C GLU A 106 6.53 3.94 43.65
N VAL A 107 5.92 5.12 43.74
CA VAL A 107 5.44 5.88 42.59
C VAL A 107 6.40 7.02 42.28
N ILE A 108 6.74 7.14 41.00
CA ILE A 108 7.51 8.25 40.45
C ILE A 108 6.58 9.11 39.60
N ILE A 109 6.28 10.31 40.07
CA ILE A 109 5.48 11.29 39.35
C ILE A 109 6.39 12.04 38.37
N VAL A 110 6.12 11.98 37.08
CA VAL A 110 6.85 12.75 36.05
C VAL A 110 6.00 13.94 35.63
N GLY A 111 6.41 15.12 36.07
CA GLY A 111 5.76 16.38 35.73
C GLY A 111 5.58 17.32 36.91
N GLY A 112 5.57 18.61 36.59
CA GLY A 112 5.40 19.67 37.58
C GLY A 112 3.99 19.70 38.18
N ILE A 113 3.81 20.50 39.23
CA ILE A 113 2.51 20.67 39.93
C ILE A 113 1.42 21.14 38.96
N GLY A 114 1.77 21.93 37.93
CA GLY A 114 0.83 22.38 36.91
C GLY A 114 0.37 21.30 35.92
N ALA A 115 1.06 20.16 35.85
CA ALA A 115 0.66 19.01 35.03
C ALA A 115 -0.03 17.92 35.85
N ILE A 116 0.45 17.71 37.09
CA ILE A 116 -0.07 16.74 38.06
C ILE A 116 -0.03 17.41 39.42
N SER A 117 -1.20 17.74 39.97
CA SER A 117 -1.30 18.54 41.18
C SER A 117 -0.65 17.87 42.41
N SER A 118 -0.44 18.65 43.47
CA SER A 118 -0.03 18.12 44.76
C SER A 118 -1.12 17.24 45.40
N ASN A 119 -2.37 17.37 44.98
CA ASN A 119 -3.46 16.52 45.46
C ASN A 119 -3.25 15.06 45.06
N THR A 120 -2.92 14.81 43.79
CA THR A 120 -2.55 13.46 43.30
C THR A 120 -1.42 12.85 44.13
N GLU A 121 -0.39 13.62 44.45
CA GLU A 121 0.75 13.15 45.27
C GLU A 121 0.33 12.78 46.70
N ASN A 122 -0.58 13.56 47.30
CA ASN A 122 -1.11 13.27 48.63
C ASN A 122 -2.02 12.04 48.62
N GLU A 123 -2.85 11.89 47.60
CA GLU A 123 -3.71 10.70 47.42
C GLU A 123 -2.88 9.43 47.31
N ILE A 124 -1.77 9.43 46.56
CA ILE A 124 -0.87 8.27 46.48
C ILE A 124 -0.21 7.99 47.84
N LYS A 125 0.25 9.01 48.57
CA LYS A 125 0.83 8.84 49.92
C LYS A 125 -0.18 8.26 50.91
N ASN A 126 -1.46 8.61 50.79
CA ASN A 126 -2.54 8.06 51.62
C ASN A 126 -2.84 6.58 51.34
N LEU A 127 -2.32 6.02 50.22
CA LEU A 127 -2.34 4.58 49.95
C LEU A 127 -1.11 3.86 50.57
N ASP A 128 -0.34 4.54 51.43
CA ASP A 128 0.93 4.06 52.00
C ASP A 128 2.01 3.70 50.96
N ILE A 129 1.95 4.35 49.78
CA ILE A 129 2.93 4.16 48.70
C ILE A 129 3.98 5.27 48.76
N LYS A 130 5.27 4.87 48.76
CA LYS A 130 6.38 5.84 48.71
C LYS A 130 6.26 6.66 47.42
N THR A 131 6.34 7.98 47.51
CA THR A 131 6.11 8.84 46.35
C THR A 131 7.24 9.84 46.20
N ARG A 132 7.75 9.99 44.97
CA ARG A 132 8.68 11.06 44.60
C ARG A 132 8.30 11.68 43.26
N ARG A 133 8.68 12.94 43.07
CA ARG A 133 8.39 13.71 41.86
C ARG A 133 9.67 14.07 41.13
N ILE A 134 9.69 13.83 39.82
CA ILE A 134 10.72 14.29 38.90
C ILE A 134 10.09 15.37 38.02
N ALA A 135 10.52 16.62 38.22
CA ALA A 135 10.00 17.77 37.51
C ALA A 135 11.03 18.89 37.45
N GLY A 136 10.92 19.74 36.44
CA GLY A 136 11.58 21.04 36.40
C GLY A 136 10.59 22.18 36.16
N ASN A 137 11.12 23.38 35.94
CA ASN A 137 10.29 24.58 35.71
C ASN A 137 9.61 24.57 34.33
N SER A 138 10.10 23.73 33.42
CA SER A 138 9.58 23.56 32.07
C SER A 138 9.75 22.12 31.61
N ARG A 139 9.11 21.75 30.49
CA ARG A 139 9.27 20.44 29.86
C ARG A 139 10.72 20.07 29.53
N PHE A 140 11.54 21.09 29.21
CA PHE A 140 12.96 20.92 28.93
C PHE A 140 13.70 20.53 30.21
N ASP A 141 13.41 21.22 31.31
CA ASP A 141 14.01 20.95 32.61
C ASP A 141 13.54 19.61 33.17
N THR A 142 12.25 19.26 33.02
CA THR A 142 11.73 17.94 33.39
C THR A 142 12.45 16.84 32.62
N SER A 143 12.60 16.97 31.30
CA SER A 143 13.34 15.99 30.49
C SER A 143 14.80 15.85 30.91
N LEU A 144 15.43 16.95 31.35
CA LEU A 144 16.78 16.92 31.90
C LEU A 144 16.85 16.19 33.25
N GLN A 145 15.89 16.41 34.15
CA GLN A 145 15.86 15.69 35.43
C GLN A 145 15.65 14.19 35.21
N VAL A 146 14.78 13.83 34.27
CA VAL A 146 14.59 12.43 33.86
C VAL A 146 15.89 11.87 33.26
N ALA A 147 16.59 12.63 32.42
CA ALA A 147 17.87 12.20 31.84
C ALA A 147 18.97 11.97 32.90
N LYS A 148 19.05 12.81 33.93
CA LYS A 148 19.98 12.63 35.06
C LYS A 148 19.67 11.35 35.84
N GLU A 149 18.40 11.05 36.02
CA GLU A 149 17.95 9.84 36.69
C GLU A 149 18.31 8.59 35.86
N ILE A 150 18.19 8.63 34.54
CA ILE A 150 18.47 7.49 33.65
C ILE A 150 19.99 7.27 33.52
N GLY A 151 20.74 8.33 33.24
CA GLY A 151 22.13 8.27 32.75
C GLY A 151 22.21 8.47 31.23
N SER A 152 23.42 8.52 30.69
CA SER A 152 23.68 8.79 29.25
C SER A 152 24.68 7.81 28.61
N GLU A 153 24.99 6.72 29.32
CA GLU A 153 26.01 5.74 28.93
C GLU A 153 25.72 5.09 27.57
N ASN A 154 24.43 4.86 27.27
CA ASN A 154 24.00 4.22 26.03
C ASN A 154 23.75 5.19 24.86
N GLY A 155 24.07 6.48 25.05
CA GLY A 155 23.75 7.55 24.11
C GLY A 155 22.59 8.41 24.57
N ILE A 156 22.27 9.45 23.79
CA ILE A 156 21.18 10.39 24.08
C ILE A 156 20.31 10.62 22.84
N VAL A 157 19.03 10.89 23.05
CA VAL A 157 18.08 11.27 21.99
C VAL A 157 17.61 12.70 22.23
N VAL A 158 17.61 13.53 21.20
CA VAL A 158 17.16 14.93 21.25
C VAL A 158 15.99 15.12 20.30
N VAL A 159 14.87 15.65 20.81
CA VAL A 159 13.64 15.87 20.05
C VAL A 159 13.04 17.24 20.36
N ASN A 160 12.21 17.77 19.47
CA ASN A 160 11.50 19.02 19.72
C ASN A 160 10.51 18.85 20.89
N GLY A 161 10.57 19.73 21.89
CA GLY A 161 9.67 19.68 23.04
C GLY A 161 8.26 20.20 22.78
N TYR A 162 8.00 20.90 21.68
CA TYR A 162 6.70 21.51 21.37
C TYR A 162 5.74 20.60 20.60
N ASN A 163 6.22 19.49 20.03
CA ASN A 163 5.41 18.50 19.33
C ASN A 163 5.74 17.10 19.84
N PHE A 164 4.79 16.17 19.77
CA PHE A 164 4.92 14.84 20.34
C PHE A 164 5.27 13.75 19.31
N GLY A 165 4.96 13.94 18.03
CA GLY A 165 5.08 12.89 17.01
C GLY A 165 6.46 12.23 16.97
N ASP A 166 7.51 13.05 16.87
CA ASP A 166 8.91 12.58 16.81
C ASP A 166 9.33 11.89 18.13
N ALA A 167 8.95 12.47 19.27
CA ALA A 167 9.28 11.94 20.59
C ALA A 167 8.61 10.57 20.85
N LEU A 168 7.33 10.43 20.49
CA LEU A 168 6.62 9.16 20.60
C LEU A 168 7.19 8.11 19.66
N SER A 169 7.56 8.50 18.43
CA SER A 169 8.09 7.59 17.42
C SER A 169 9.38 6.88 17.85
N ILE A 170 10.23 7.56 18.62
CA ILE A 170 11.48 6.98 19.14
C ILE A 170 11.35 6.42 20.56
N SER A 171 10.22 6.65 21.24
CA SER A 171 10.07 6.43 22.68
C SER A 171 10.39 5.00 23.14
N SER A 172 9.82 3.98 22.47
CA SER A 172 10.04 2.58 22.85
C SER A 172 11.47 2.11 22.58
N ILE A 173 12.08 2.60 21.50
CA ILE A 173 13.47 2.27 21.12
C ILE A 173 14.46 2.95 22.07
N ALA A 174 14.28 4.25 22.34
CA ALA A 174 15.08 4.98 23.31
C ALA A 174 14.98 4.33 24.69
N ALA A 175 13.77 3.92 25.08
CA ALA A 175 13.55 3.23 26.33
C ALA A 175 14.25 1.87 26.39
N ASN A 176 14.08 1.02 25.37
CA ASN A 176 14.74 -0.27 25.29
C ASN A 176 16.27 -0.15 25.36
N LYS A 177 16.84 0.82 24.66
CA LYS A 177 18.28 1.08 24.63
C LYS A 177 18.80 1.85 25.85
N GLY A 178 17.94 2.24 26.79
CA GLY A 178 18.33 3.03 27.96
C GLY A 178 18.92 4.40 27.60
N MET A 179 18.45 5.00 26.49
CA MET A 179 18.84 6.36 26.09
C MET A 179 17.80 7.36 26.64
N PRO A 180 18.21 8.41 27.37
CA PRO A 180 17.30 9.46 27.77
C PRO A 180 16.85 10.29 26.57
N ILE A 181 15.60 10.78 26.64
CA ILE A 181 15.04 11.71 25.67
C ILE A 181 15.11 13.12 26.25
N LEU A 182 15.94 13.96 25.66
CA LEU A 182 16.07 15.38 25.97
C LEU A 182 15.20 16.20 25.03
N LEU A 183 14.37 17.08 25.60
CA LEU A 183 13.55 17.99 24.82
C LEU A 183 14.31 19.29 24.53
N THR A 184 14.16 19.82 23.33
CA THR A 184 14.75 21.10 22.93
C THR A 184 13.74 22.06 22.31
N LYS A 185 14.06 23.36 22.36
CA LYS A 185 13.47 24.34 21.44
C LYS A 185 14.08 24.13 20.04
N PRO A 186 13.42 24.57 18.95
CA PRO A 186 13.94 24.41 17.60
C PRO A 186 15.33 25.03 17.41
N GLU A 187 15.52 26.25 17.91
CA GLU A 187 16.73 27.03 17.68
C GLU A 187 17.93 26.55 18.51
N ASN A 188 17.70 26.18 19.78
CA ASN A 188 18.77 25.99 20.75
C ASN A 188 18.37 25.09 21.93
N LEU A 189 19.36 24.35 22.43
CA LEU A 189 19.32 23.67 23.73
C LEU A 189 19.38 24.70 24.86
N SER A 190 18.73 24.40 26.00
CA SER A 190 18.92 25.20 27.22
C SER A 190 20.37 25.05 27.74
N ASN A 191 20.85 26.04 28.49
CA ASN A 191 22.20 26.01 29.05
C ASN A 191 22.42 24.82 29.99
N ASP A 192 21.39 24.41 30.73
CA ASP A 192 21.47 23.26 31.63
C ASP A 192 21.60 21.94 30.86
N ILE A 193 20.88 21.82 29.73
CA ILE A 193 21.02 20.65 28.85
C ILE A 193 22.41 20.64 28.19
N LYS A 194 22.91 21.78 27.73
CA LYS A 194 24.29 21.87 27.21
C LYS A 194 25.33 21.45 28.25
N THR A 195 25.15 21.89 29.50
CA THR A 195 26.05 21.52 30.61
C THR A 195 26.01 20.02 30.87
N PHE A 196 24.81 19.42 30.89
CA PHE A 196 24.65 17.97 31.02
C PHE A 196 25.33 17.22 29.87
N ILE A 197 25.12 17.64 28.63
CA ILE A 197 25.74 17.05 27.42
C ILE A 197 27.27 17.14 27.49
N ASN A 198 27.83 18.30 27.84
CA ASN A 198 29.28 18.49 27.92
C ASN A 198 29.92 17.65 29.02
N ASN A 199 29.23 17.46 30.14
CA ASN A 199 29.70 16.66 31.27
C ASN A 199 29.40 15.16 31.11
N SER A 200 28.54 14.78 30.15
CA SER A 200 28.23 13.39 29.88
C SER A 200 29.29 12.71 28.99
N GLY A 201 29.59 11.44 29.31
CA GLY A 201 30.53 10.59 28.58
C GLY A 201 29.91 9.82 27.42
N TYR A 202 28.74 10.23 26.93
CA TYR A 202 28.04 9.51 25.85
C TYR A 202 28.86 9.46 24.56
N SER A 203 28.73 8.36 23.83
CA SER A 203 29.49 8.09 22.60
C SER A 203 28.69 8.29 21.31
N LYS A 204 27.35 8.32 21.39
CA LYS A 204 26.44 8.49 20.25
C LYS A 204 25.21 9.31 20.63
N SER A 205 24.70 10.09 19.68
CA SER A 205 23.44 10.80 19.87
C SER A 205 22.56 10.72 18.63
N TYR A 206 21.26 10.88 18.85
CA TYR A 206 20.28 10.98 17.78
C TYR A 206 19.51 12.28 17.89
N ILE A 207 19.31 12.96 16.76
CA ILE A 207 18.25 13.96 16.63
C ILE A 207 17.10 13.31 15.88
N VAL A 208 15.90 13.39 16.44
CA VAL A 208 14.68 12.98 15.74
C VAL A 208 13.89 14.23 15.34
N GLY A 209 13.65 14.36 14.04
CA GLY A 209 13.01 15.51 13.43
C GLY A 209 13.94 16.28 12.47
N GLY A 210 13.33 16.89 11.46
CA GLY A 210 14.04 17.67 10.45
C GLY A 210 14.64 18.98 10.97
N ASN A 211 15.44 19.66 10.13
CA ASN A 211 16.10 20.92 10.49
C ASN A 211 15.12 22.04 10.87
N SER A 212 13.87 22.00 10.40
CA SER A 212 12.83 22.98 10.73
C SER A 212 12.26 22.81 12.14
N VAL A 213 12.35 21.62 12.74
CA VAL A 213 11.84 21.33 14.09
C VAL A 213 12.95 21.22 15.13
N VAL A 214 14.16 20.81 14.72
CA VAL A 214 15.38 20.80 15.54
C VAL A 214 16.51 21.34 14.67
N GLY A 215 16.86 22.61 14.86
CA GLY A 215 17.83 23.33 14.03
C GLY A 215 19.25 22.79 14.12
N LYS A 216 20.07 23.10 13.11
CA LYS A 216 21.49 22.69 13.06
C LYS A 216 22.30 23.18 14.26
N ASN A 217 21.92 24.31 14.85
CA ASN A 217 22.56 24.82 16.06
C ASN A 217 22.45 23.84 17.23
N VAL A 218 21.35 23.09 17.35
CA VAL A 218 21.23 22.01 18.34
C VAL A 218 22.23 20.89 18.01
N GLU A 219 22.30 20.48 16.75
CA GLU A 219 23.19 19.42 16.27
C GLU A 219 24.67 19.70 16.52
N TYR A 220 25.12 20.94 16.35
CA TYR A 220 26.51 21.33 16.63
C TYR A 220 26.93 21.19 18.10
N ASN A 221 25.98 21.03 19.03
CA ASN A 221 26.29 20.77 20.44
C ASN A 221 26.43 19.26 20.74
N LEU A 222 26.22 18.38 19.77
CA LEU A 222 26.14 16.94 19.97
C LEU A 222 27.32 16.19 19.33
N LYS A 223 27.93 15.27 20.08
CA LYS A 223 28.98 14.36 19.60
C LYS A 223 28.37 13.17 18.85
N ASN A 224 28.95 12.81 17.69
CA ASN A 224 28.55 11.64 16.90
C ASN A 224 27.04 11.57 16.65
N CYS A 225 26.47 12.69 16.22
CA CYS A 225 25.03 12.84 16.07
C CYS A 225 24.54 12.29 14.74
N LYS A 226 23.53 11.41 14.78
CA LYS A 226 22.76 10.99 13.61
C LYS A 226 21.36 11.60 13.63
N ARG A 227 20.98 12.29 12.55
CA ARG A 227 19.64 12.84 12.40
C ARG A 227 18.74 11.83 11.68
N ILE A 228 17.55 11.60 12.22
CA ILE A 228 16.51 10.76 11.63
C ILE A 228 15.26 11.61 11.46
N CYS A 229 14.74 11.72 10.24
CA CYS A 229 13.56 12.52 9.94
C CYS A 229 12.86 12.06 8.66
N GLY A 230 11.57 12.35 8.58
CA GLY A 230 10.76 12.30 7.35
C GLY A 230 10.05 13.63 7.09
N TYR A 231 9.25 13.69 6.04
CA TYR A 231 8.46 14.88 5.68
C TYR A 231 7.32 15.16 6.66
N ASP A 232 6.87 14.14 7.40
CA ASP A 232 5.91 14.25 8.50
C ASP A 232 6.24 13.26 9.65
N ARG A 233 5.32 13.11 10.60
CA ARG A 233 5.50 12.23 11.77
C ARG A 233 5.49 10.74 11.42
N TYR A 234 4.76 10.34 10.38
CA TYR A 234 4.61 8.95 9.96
C TYR A 234 5.84 8.52 9.17
N ALA A 235 6.32 9.39 8.27
CA ALA A 235 7.58 9.22 7.58
C ALA A 235 8.79 9.23 8.54
N THR A 236 8.78 10.11 9.56
CA THR A 236 9.81 10.08 10.63
C THR A 236 9.75 8.77 11.41
N ASN A 237 8.56 8.27 11.75
CA ASN A 237 8.42 6.97 12.39
C ASN A 237 8.97 5.84 11.50
N ALA A 238 8.60 5.77 10.23
CA ALA A 238 9.17 4.79 9.29
C ALA A 238 10.70 4.89 9.16
N ALA A 239 11.27 6.10 9.15
CA ALA A 239 12.72 6.30 9.11
C ALA A 239 13.41 5.77 10.38
N ILE A 240 12.81 5.97 11.55
CA ILE A 240 13.29 5.39 12.83
C ILE A 240 13.22 3.87 12.78
N LEU A 241 12.10 3.30 12.32
CA LEU A 241 11.94 1.84 12.25
C LEU A 241 12.98 1.22 11.30
N ASN A 242 13.24 1.84 10.16
CA ASN A 242 14.30 1.39 9.23
C ASN A 242 15.70 1.49 9.84
N GLU A 243 15.99 2.55 10.61
CA GLU A 243 17.30 2.72 11.27
C GLU A 243 17.60 1.60 12.25
N PHE A 244 16.60 1.18 13.02
CA PHE A 244 16.77 0.23 14.11
C PHE A 244 16.23 -1.15 13.78
N VAL A 245 15.94 -1.44 12.51
CA VAL A 245 15.24 -2.66 12.07
C VAL A 245 15.91 -3.94 12.55
N ASP A 246 17.25 -3.97 12.56
CA ASP A 246 18.05 -5.12 12.99
C ASP A 246 18.21 -5.19 14.53
N GLU A 247 17.77 -4.15 15.25
CA GLU A 247 17.91 -4.03 16.70
C GLU A 247 16.57 -4.10 17.46
N ILE A 248 15.44 -4.14 16.75
CA ILE A 248 14.09 -4.20 17.31
C ILE A 248 13.44 -5.57 17.06
N ASN A 249 12.54 -5.97 17.96
CA ASN A 249 11.74 -7.17 17.79
C ASN A 249 10.51 -6.86 16.92
N LEU A 250 10.60 -7.18 15.63
CA LEU A 250 9.48 -7.03 14.69
C LEU A 250 8.39 -8.10 14.84
N GLU A 251 8.64 -9.20 15.57
CA GLU A 251 7.62 -10.24 15.75
C GLU A 251 6.37 -9.72 16.47
N SER A 252 6.51 -8.65 17.25
CA SER A 252 5.39 -7.94 17.87
C SER A 252 5.52 -6.44 17.62
N VAL A 253 4.51 -5.84 17.00
CA VAL A 253 4.46 -4.40 16.75
C VAL A 253 3.25 -3.77 17.46
N TYR A 254 3.40 -2.51 17.88
CA TYR A 254 2.31 -1.75 18.51
C TYR A 254 1.84 -0.63 17.59
N VAL A 255 0.63 -0.74 17.09
CA VAL A 255 0.02 0.27 16.23
C VAL A 255 -0.77 1.25 17.08
N VAL A 256 -0.38 2.52 17.05
CA VAL A 256 -0.94 3.60 17.88
C VAL A 256 -1.38 4.76 17.00
N SER A 257 -2.34 5.56 17.46
CA SER A 257 -2.71 6.77 16.74
C SER A 257 -1.54 7.76 16.69
N GLY A 258 -1.19 8.25 15.50
CA GLY A 258 -0.20 9.31 15.34
C GLY A 258 -0.78 10.71 15.55
N SER A 259 -2.11 10.87 15.56
CA SER A 259 -2.80 12.16 15.75
C SER A 259 -3.07 12.48 17.23
N ASN A 260 -2.93 11.49 18.11
CA ASN A 260 -3.12 11.63 19.57
C ASN A 260 -1.93 11.00 20.32
N TYR A 261 -1.75 11.32 21.60
CA TYR A 261 -0.54 10.92 22.36
C TYR A 261 -0.75 9.99 23.58
N PRO A 262 -1.86 10.03 24.36
CA PRO A 262 -1.92 9.35 25.66
C PRO A 262 -1.71 7.83 25.57
N ASP A 263 -2.31 7.22 24.56
CA ASP A 263 -2.25 5.78 24.32
C ASP A 263 -0.82 5.34 23.93
N ALA A 264 -0.20 6.07 22.99
CA ALA A 264 1.18 5.85 22.54
C ALA A 264 2.20 6.05 23.68
N LEU A 265 1.99 7.08 24.51
CA LEU A 265 2.80 7.33 25.69
C LEU A 265 2.73 6.15 26.66
N SER A 266 1.53 5.68 26.98
CA SER A 266 1.35 4.58 27.94
C SER A 266 1.98 3.29 27.44
N VAL A 267 1.71 2.91 26.18
CA VAL A 267 2.21 1.65 25.61
C VAL A 267 3.71 1.68 25.32
N SER A 268 4.34 2.84 25.20
CA SER A 268 5.79 2.93 24.97
C SER A 268 6.62 2.13 25.99
N SER A 269 6.18 2.11 27.26
CA SER A 269 6.81 1.33 28.34
C SER A 269 6.67 -0.18 28.13
N LEU A 270 5.48 -0.65 27.73
CA LEU A 270 5.20 -2.05 27.41
C LEU A 270 5.97 -2.49 26.16
N ALA A 271 5.94 -1.69 25.10
CA ALA A 271 6.66 -1.95 23.87
C ALA A 271 8.18 -2.08 24.14
N ALA A 272 8.75 -1.17 24.93
CA ALA A 272 10.14 -1.23 25.35
C ALA A 272 10.47 -2.48 26.21
N LYS A 273 9.51 -2.98 26.99
CA LYS A 273 9.66 -4.20 27.80
C LYS A 273 10.05 -5.39 26.92
N ILE A 274 9.38 -5.55 25.77
CA ILE A 274 9.56 -6.67 24.84
C ILE A 274 10.38 -6.33 23.57
N ASN A 275 11.06 -5.17 23.58
CA ASN A 275 11.81 -4.64 22.44
C ASN A 275 10.98 -4.42 21.16
N ALA A 276 9.67 -4.20 21.30
CA ALA A 276 8.77 -3.95 20.18
C ALA A 276 8.78 -2.46 19.75
N PRO A 277 8.65 -2.16 18.45
CA PRO A 277 8.47 -0.79 17.99
C PRO A 277 7.04 -0.28 18.19
N LEU A 278 6.91 1.06 18.18
CA LEU A 278 5.64 1.73 17.94
C LEU A 278 5.53 2.12 16.45
N MET A 279 4.38 1.81 15.85
CA MET A 279 3.99 2.22 14.51
C MET A 279 2.88 3.25 14.61
N LEU A 280 3.14 4.46 14.12
CA LEU A 280 2.15 5.53 14.11
C LEU A 280 1.17 5.34 12.95
N ALA A 281 -0.11 5.26 13.27
CA ALA A 281 -1.23 5.17 12.33
C ALA A 281 -1.88 6.54 12.13
N SER A 282 -2.10 6.92 10.87
CA SER A 282 -2.88 8.10 10.45
C SER A 282 -4.33 7.71 10.13
N SER A 283 -5.15 8.66 9.67
CA SER A 283 -6.41 8.36 8.96
C SER A 283 -6.19 8.05 7.47
N GLN A 284 -5.11 8.56 6.89
CA GLN A 284 -4.65 8.29 5.53
C GLN A 284 -3.36 7.49 5.58
N VAL A 285 -3.13 6.62 4.63
CA VAL A 285 -1.98 5.73 4.70
C VAL A 285 -0.71 6.47 4.30
N ASP A 286 0.32 6.42 5.15
CA ASP A 286 1.62 6.98 4.83
C ASP A 286 2.46 5.98 4.00
N MET A 287 2.94 6.42 2.83
CA MET A 287 3.68 5.55 1.91
C MET A 287 5.01 5.08 2.50
N SER A 288 5.66 5.86 3.37
CA SER A 288 6.91 5.44 4.00
C SER A 288 6.65 4.30 4.99
N MET A 289 5.53 4.37 5.73
CA MET A 289 5.09 3.29 6.60
C MET A 289 4.70 2.03 5.82
N LEU A 290 3.97 2.17 4.71
CA LEU A 290 3.67 1.03 3.83
C LEU A 290 4.92 0.34 3.32
N ASN A 291 5.90 1.12 2.83
CA ASN A 291 7.15 0.56 2.33
C ASN A 291 7.93 -0.17 3.43
N PHE A 292 7.93 0.38 4.65
CA PHE A 292 8.51 -0.32 5.81
C PHE A 292 7.79 -1.64 6.08
N MET A 293 6.45 -1.63 6.09
CA MET A 293 5.65 -2.83 6.33
C MET A 293 5.87 -3.89 5.25
N ASN A 294 5.74 -3.53 3.97
CA ASN A 294 5.90 -4.46 2.85
C ASN A 294 7.27 -5.14 2.84
N LYS A 295 8.33 -4.42 3.24
CA LYS A 295 9.68 -4.99 3.35
C LYS A 295 9.84 -5.97 4.52
N ASN A 296 9.01 -5.84 5.56
CA ASN A 296 9.21 -6.54 6.84
C ASN A 296 8.01 -7.38 7.27
N ILE A 297 6.98 -7.54 6.43
CA ILE A 297 5.70 -8.14 6.80
C ILE A 297 5.88 -9.58 7.32
N ASP A 298 6.80 -10.34 6.72
CA ASP A 298 7.14 -11.72 7.10
C ASP A 298 7.70 -11.83 8.52
N ASN A 299 8.30 -10.75 9.03
CA ASN A 299 8.85 -10.69 10.38
C ASN A 299 7.79 -10.32 11.43
N ILE A 300 6.60 -9.89 11.01
CA ILE A 300 5.56 -9.37 11.91
C ILE A 300 4.54 -10.47 12.20
N LYS A 301 4.60 -11.03 13.41
CA LYS A 301 3.72 -12.13 13.83
C LYS A 301 2.53 -11.66 14.65
N ASN A 302 2.65 -10.53 15.35
CA ASN A 302 1.63 -10.01 16.25
C ASN A 302 1.48 -8.49 16.06
N VAL A 303 0.26 -8.06 15.75
CA VAL A 303 -0.11 -6.65 15.64
C VAL A 303 -1.02 -6.28 16.80
N ASN A 304 -0.49 -5.45 17.69
CA ASN A 304 -1.15 -4.97 18.90
C ASN A 304 -1.64 -3.54 18.68
N VAL A 305 -2.93 -3.37 18.42
CA VAL A 305 -3.52 -2.06 18.19
C VAL A 305 -3.94 -1.43 19.51
N ILE A 306 -3.54 -0.19 19.75
CA ILE A 306 -3.80 0.51 21.00
C ILE A 306 -4.82 1.61 20.78
N GLY A 307 -5.84 1.62 21.64
CA GLY A 307 -6.94 2.56 21.59
C GLY A 307 -8.16 2.05 20.81
N GLY A 308 -9.28 2.75 21.00
CA GLY A 308 -10.55 2.40 20.38
C GLY A 308 -10.58 2.62 18.86
N LYS A 309 -11.65 2.15 18.20
CA LYS A 309 -11.83 2.27 16.75
C LYS A 309 -11.92 3.74 16.26
N SER A 310 -12.26 4.68 17.13
CA SER A 310 -12.32 6.11 16.80
C SER A 310 -10.93 6.76 16.68
N VAL A 311 -9.89 6.17 17.28
CA VAL A 311 -8.51 6.71 17.23
C VAL A 311 -7.61 5.91 16.28
N VAL A 312 -7.88 4.61 16.13
CA VAL A 312 -7.23 3.72 15.15
C VAL A 312 -8.31 2.82 14.53
N ASN A 313 -8.83 3.20 13.36
CA ASN A 313 -9.87 2.44 12.66
C ASN A 313 -9.34 1.10 12.13
N ASN A 314 -10.24 0.16 11.87
CA ASN A 314 -9.84 -1.16 11.37
C ASN A 314 -9.29 -1.08 9.95
N ASP A 315 -9.78 -0.17 9.10
CA ASP A 315 -9.28 -0.03 7.73
C ASP A 315 -7.81 0.36 7.70
N MET A 316 -7.35 1.26 8.57
CA MET A 316 -5.93 1.61 8.67
C MET A 316 -5.09 0.42 9.12
N VAL A 317 -5.58 -0.36 10.10
CA VAL A 317 -4.89 -1.58 10.53
C VAL A 317 -4.86 -2.59 9.39
N ASN A 318 -5.97 -2.75 8.67
CA ASN A 318 -6.10 -3.59 7.49
C ASN A 318 -5.41 -3.01 6.25
N ILE A 319 -4.77 -1.85 6.30
CA ILE A 319 -3.88 -1.40 5.23
C ILE A 319 -2.42 -1.53 5.69
N ILE A 320 -2.13 -1.28 6.97
CA ILE A 320 -0.83 -1.55 7.57
C ILE A 320 -0.49 -3.05 7.51
N LEU A 321 -1.47 -3.93 7.78
CA LEU A 321 -1.31 -5.38 7.75
C LEU A 321 -1.01 -5.95 6.35
N ASN A 322 -1.12 -5.13 5.30
CA ASN A 322 -1.86 -5.56 4.14
C ASN A 322 -1.39 -4.90 2.81
N GLY A 323 -1.32 -3.56 2.66
CA GLY A 323 -0.39 -2.96 1.67
C GLY A 323 -0.82 -2.14 0.42
N LYS A 324 -1.99 -1.48 0.28
CA LYS A 324 -2.22 -0.23 -0.54
C LYS A 324 -3.62 0.39 -0.28
N ILE A 325 -3.79 1.67 -0.64
CA ILE A 325 -5.06 2.43 -0.58
C ILE A 325 -5.97 2.06 -1.76
N ASP A 326 -7.24 1.84 -1.47
CA ASP A 326 -8.28 1.53 -2.46
C ASP A 326 -9.00 2.79 -2.96
N ILE A 327 -8.61 3.27 -4.15
CA ILE A 327 -9.22 4.47 -4.78
C ILE A 327 -10.69 4.28 -5.16
N SER A 328 -11.18 3.03 -5.24
CA SER A 328 -12.59 2.77 -5.59
C SER A 328 -13.56 3.28 -4.52
N ASN A 329 -13.10 3.49 -3.29
CA ASN A 329 -13.90 4.03 -2.18
C ASN A 329 -14.03 5.56 -2.19
N ASN A 330 -13.43 6.25 -3.18
CA ASN A 330 -13.58 7.70 -3.35
C ASN A 330 -14.88 8.03 -4.10
N ASN A 331 -15.64 8.99 -3.59
CA ASN A 331 -16.91 9.42 -4.19
C ASN A 331 -16.78 9.92 -5.64
N ASN A 332 -15.58 10.26 -6.11
CA ASN A 332 -15.31 10.68 -7.49
C ASN A 332 -15.04 9.52 -8.46
N TYR A 333 -15.01 8.27 -7.98
CA TYR A 333 -14.69 7.10 -8.79
C TYR A 333 -15.78 6.02 -8.65
N TYR A 334 -15.85 5.12 -9.63
CA TYR A 334 -16.71 3.94 -9.60
C TYR A 334 -15.99 2.73 -10.21
N VAL A 335 -16.29 1.54 -9.70
CA VAL A 335 -15.84 0.28 -10.29
C VAL A 335 -16.70 0.00 -11.52
N LYS A 336 -16.06 -0.12 -12.69
CA LYS A 336 -16.74 -0.39 -13.95
C LYS A 336 -16.75 -1.88 -14.29
N TYR A 337 -15.61 -2.54 -14.11
CA TYR A 337 -15.45 -3.98 -14.32
C TYR A 337 -14.64 -4.59 -13.19
N GLU A 338 -14.80 -5.90 -13.04
CA GLU A 338 -14.17 -6.69 -12.00
C GLU A 338 -13.94 -8.11 -12.53
N GLU A 339 -12.71 -8.59 -12.41
CA GLU A 339 -12.33 -9.95 -12.77
C GLU A 339 -11.51 -10.60 -11.64
N TYR A 340 -11.44 -11.93 -11.66
CA TYR A 340 -10.74 -12.74 -10.67
C TYR A 340 -9.78 -13.69 -11.37
N SER A 341 -8.49 -13.61 -11.04
CA SER A 341 -7.48 -14.50 -11.60
C SER A 341 -6.15 -14.43 -10.85
N ASP A 342 -5.39 -15.52 -10.85
CA ASP A 342 -4.04 -15.63 -10.31
C ASP A 342 -3.02 -14.92 -11.21
N VAL A 343 -2.88 -13.60 -11.00
CA VAL A 343 -2.01 -12.74 -11.82
C VAL A 343 -0.63 -12.55 -11.19
N ASN A 344 -0.46 -12.88 -9.91
CA ASN A 344 0.85 -12.86 -9.25
C ASN A 344 1.60 -14.21 -9.29
N GLY A 345 0.92 -15.31 -9.65
CA GLY A 345 1.48 -16.66 -9.77
C GLY A 345 1.60 -17.42 -8.46
N ASP A 346 0.87 -17.03 -7.40
CA ASP A 346 0.94 -17.67 -6.09
C ASP A 346 -0.01 -18.88 -5.91
N GLY A 347 -0.87 -19.12 -6.89
CA GLY A 347 -1.89 -20.17 -6.90
C GLY A 347 -3.27 -19.73 -6.40
N LYS A 348 -3.50 -18.44 -6.15
CA LYS A 348 -4.79 -17.87 -5.72
C LYS A 348 -5.20 -16.71 -6.61
N ASP A 349 -6.51 -16.55 -6.77
CA ASP A 349 -7.03 -15.44 -7.55
C ASP A 349 -6.86 -14.09 -6.80
N GLU A 350 -6.36 -13.09 -7.51
CA GLU A 350 -6.54 -11.68 -7.18
C GLU A 350 -7.82 -11.14 -7.79
N LYS A 351 -8.36 -10.09 -7.18
CA LYS A 351 -9.46 -9.28 -7.69
C LYS A 351 -8.91 -8.11 -8.47
N ILE A 352 -9.08 -8.12 -9.78
CA ILE A 352 -8.66 -7.05 -10.67
C ILE A 352 -9.86 -6.13 -10.93
N GLN A 353 -9.78 -4.87 -10.53
CA GLN A 353 -10.85 -3.89 -10.71
C GLN A 353 -10.46 -2.78 -11.66
N VAL A 354 -11.32 -2.52 -12.64
CA VAL A 354 -11.24 -1.33 -13.49
C VAL A 354 -12.01 -0.20 -12.83
N VAL A 355 -11.31 0.84 -12.39
CA VAL A 355 -11.86 1.98 -11.65
C VAL A 355 -11.82 3.24 -12.50
N CYS A 356 -12.99 3.84 -12.73
CA CYS A 356 -13.17 4.99 -13.61
C CYS A 356 -13.61 6.24 -12.83
N SER A 357 -13.19 7.42 -13.29
CA SER A 357 -13.64 8.71 -12.73
C SER A 357 -15.09 9.06 -13.11
N LYS A 358 -15.83 9.76 -12.24
CA LYS A 358 -17.20 10.27 -12.45
C LYS A 358 -17.23 11.68 -13.08
N GLU A 359 -16.95 11.83 -14.38
CA GLU A 359 -17.10 13.08 -15.20
C GLU A 359 -17.12 12.68 -16.70
N TYR A 360 -17.69 13.37 -17.73
CA TYR A 360 -18.64 14.50 -17.89
C TYR A 360 -19.55 14.31 -19.14
N THR A 361 -19.45 13.19 -19.89
CA THR A 361 -20.37 12.85 -20.99
C THR A 361 -20.55 11.32 -21.06
N PRO A 362 -21.66 10.79 -21.63
CA PRO A 362 -21.84 9.34 -21.80
C PRO A 362 -20.80 8.66 -22.71
N TYR A 363 -19.87 9.41 -23.32
CA TYR A 363 -18.95 8.91 -24.34
C TYR A 363 -17.46 9.13 -24.02
N SER A 364 -17.10 9.66 -22.84
CA SER A 364 -15.69 9.85 -22.49
C SER A 364 -15.40 9.61 -21.00
N ILE A 365 -14.48 8.70 -20.72
CA ILE A 365 -13.92 8.47 -19.38
C ILE A 365 -12.59 9.23 -19.29
N LYS A 366 -12.47 10.12 -18.30
CA LYS A 366 -11.28 10.99 -18.13
C LYS A 366 -10.08 10.25 -17.53
N GLU A 367 -10.34 9.39 -16.55
CA GLU A 367 -9.32 8.56 -15.89
C GLU A 367 -9.80 7.12 -15.72
N ILE A 368 -8.91 6.19 -16.08
CA ILE A 368 -9.06 4.75 -15.93
C ILE A 368 -7.88 4.25 -15.11
N ASN A 369 -8.16 3.48 -14.07
CA ASN A 369 -7.16 2.82 -13.23
C ASN A 369 -7.48 1.33 -13.18
N ILE A 370 -6.44 0.51 -13.05
CA ILE A 370 -6.57 -0.90 -12.73
C ILE A 370 -6.00 -1.11 -11.32
N LEU A 371 -6.84 -1.65 -10.44
CA LEU A 371 -6.43 -2.09 -9.10
C LEU A 371 -6.33 -3.60 -9.10
N ILE A 372 -5.18 -4.13 -8.72
CA ILE A 372 -5.05 -5.55 -8.38
C ILE A 372 -5.23 -5.63 -6.87
N LYS A 373 -6.14 -6.48 -6.40
CA LYS A 373 -6.43 -6.66 -4.99
C LYS A 373 -6.27 -8.11 -4.57
N ASP A 374 -5.71 -8.33 -3.39
CA ASP A 374 -5.80 -9.64 -2.77
C ASP A 374 -7.27 -9.91 -2.36
N VAL A 375 -7.85 -11.01 -2.86
CA VAL A 375 -9.25 -11.37 -2.63
C VAL A 375 -9.53 -11.68 -1.17
N SER A 376 -8.59 -12.32 -0.49
CA SER A 376 -8.76 -12.81 0.88
C SER A 376 -8.79 -11.68 1.90
N THR A 377 -8.16 -10.57 1.57
CA THR A 377 -7.87 -9.47 2.49
C THR A 377 -8.52 -8.15 2.07
N GLY A 378 -8.90 -8.01 0.79
CA GLY A 378 -9.49 -6.80 0.19
C GLY A 378 -8.49 -5.67 -0.08
N ILE A 379 -7.20 -5.95 0.02
CA ILE A 379 -6.12 -4.96 -0.06
C ILE A 379 -5.78 -4.73 -1.51
N VAL A 380 -5.49 -3.49 -1.90
CA VAL A 380 -4.79 -3.23 -3.14
C VAL A 380 -3.34 -3.77 -3.05
N LEU A 381 -2.94 -4.57 -4.02
CA LEU A 381 -1.57 -5.04 -4.24
C LEU A 381 -0.86 -4.21 -5.29
N GLU A 382 -1.59 -3.62 -6.25
CA GLU A 382 -1.08 -2.70 -7.27
C GLU A 382 -2.13 -1.74 -7.79
N GLU A 383 -1.71 -0.52 -8.13
CA GLU A 383 -2.53 0.46 -8.86
C GLU A 383 -1.72 0.96 -10.04
N PHE A 384 -2.27 0.86 -11.25
CA PHE A 384 -1.65 1.40 -12.45
C PHE A 384 -2.66 1.99 -13.42
N LYS A 385 -2.17 2.87 -14.29
CA LYS A 385 -2.96 3.58 -15.29
C LYS A 385 -2.58 3.07 -16.68
N PRO A 386 -3.50 2.39 -17.38
CA PRO A 386 -3.36 2.16 -18.81
C PRO A 386 -3.30 3.47 -19.59
N ARG A 387 -2.93 3.40 -20.87
CA ARG A 387 -2.98 4.57 -21.75
C ARG A 387 -4.37 5.23 -21.80
N PRO A 388 -4.46 6.54 -22.07
CA PRO A 388 -5.74 7.21 -22.25
C PRO A 388 -6.51 6.66 -23.46
N GLY A 389 -7.77 6.28 -23.25
CA GLY A 389 -8.72 5.87 -24.29
C GLY A 389 -10.09 6.55 -24.09
N PHE A 390 -11.00 6.41 -25.08
CA PHE A 390 -12.34 7.01 -24.98
C PHE A 390 -13.28 6.18 -24.12
N HIS A 391 -13.05 4.86 -24.10
CA HIS A 391 -13.74 3.87 -23.31
C HIS A 391 -12.73 2.76 -22.94
N ILE A 392 -13.13 1.88 -22.03
CA ILE A 392 -12.41 0.65 -21.70
C ILE A 392 -13.41 -0.48 -21.77
N GLU A 393 -13.05 -1.56 -22.45
CA GLU A 393 -13.83 -2.80 -22.48
C GLU A 393 -13.52 -3.65 -21.23
N PRO A 394 -14.33 -4.68 -20.91
CA PRO A 394 -13.94 -5.65 -19.90
C PRO A 394 -12.52 -6.15 -20.13
N ILE A 395 -11.70 -6.13 -19.07
CA ILE A 395 -10.36 -6.71 -19.12
C ILE A 395 -10.46 -8.21 -19.38
N LYS A 396 -9.42 -8.76 -20.00
CA LYS A 396 -9.32 -10.19 -20.27
C LYS A 396 -8.05 -10.72 -19.64
N ILE A 397 -8.06 -11.99 -19.28
CA ILE A 397 -6.96 -12.61 -18.56
C ILE A 397 -6.48 -13.84 -19.33
N SER A 398 -5.17 -13.95 -19.55
CA SER A 398 -4.53 -15.14 -20.15
C SER A 398 -3.02 -15.09 -19.93
N ASP A 399 -2.34 -16.24 -19.99
CA ASP A 399 -0.88 -16.34 -19.94
C ASP A 399 -0.28 -16.02 -21.33
N PHE A 400 0.14 -14.77 -21.54
CA PHE A 400 0.68 -14.32 -22.83
C PHE A 400 2.16 -14.64 -22.99
N ASP A 401 2.95 -14.65 -21.92
CA ASP A 401 4.38 -14.98 -21.99
C ASP A 401 4.73 -16.42 -21.59
N LYS A 402 3.70 -17.27 -21.42
CA LYS A 402 3.78 -18.72 -21.13
C LYS A 402 4.65 -19.02 -19.92
N ASP A 403 4.64 -18.12 -18.95
CA ASP A 403 5.49 -18.20 -17.77
C ASP A 403 4.76 -18.86 -16.57
N GLY A 404 3.48 -19.22 -16.77
CA GLY A 404 2.62 -19.88 -15.81
C GLY A 404 1.81 -18.93 -14.93
N SER A 405 2.04 -17.61 -15.01
CA SER A 405 1.21 -16.58 -14.36
C SER A 405 0.24 -15.96 -15.37
N MET A 406 -0.95 -15.59 -14.93
CA MET A 406 -1.90 -14.94 -15.84
C MET A 406 -1.57 -13.45 -16.03
N ASP A 407 -1.70 -12.97 -17.26
CA ASP A 407 -1.49 -11.56 -17.61
C ASP A 407 -2.81 -10.83 -17.84
N ILE A 408 -2.77 -9.51 -17.60
CA ILE A 408 -3.92 -8.62 -17.75
C ILE A 408 -3.89 -7.98 -19.13
N PHE A 409 -4.87 -8.34 -19.96
CA PHE A 409 -5.11 -7.75 -21.26
C PHE A 409 -6.12 -6.60 -21.16
N VAL A 410 -5.71 -5.41 -21.57
CA VAL A 410 -6.50 -4.18 -21.49
C VAL A 410 -6.77 -3.64 -22.89
N GLU A 411 -8.05 -3.43 -23.20
CA GLU A 411 -8.50 -2.92 -24.49
C GLU A 411 -9.12 -1.52 -24.34
N MET A 412 -8.63 -0.58 -25.14
CA MET A 412 -8.92 0.84 -25.03
C MET A 412 -9.15 1.44 -26.42
N PRO A 413 -10.40 1.55 -26.88
CA PRO A 413 -10.70 2.20 -28.15
C PRO A 413 -10.25 3.67 -28.17
N CYS A 414 -9.44 4.03 -29.16
CA CYS A 414 -8.99 5.40 -29.38
C CYS A 414 -9.94 6.09 -30.36
N GLY A 415 -10.92 6.84 -29.85
CA GLY A 415 -11.81 7.67 -30.66
C GLY A 415 -11.05 8.62 -31.60
N GLY A 416 -11.25 8.40 -32.90
CA GLY A 416 -10.65 9.17 -33.98
C GLY A 416 -10.93 8.52 -35.33
N SER A 417 -10.86 9.29 -36.43
CA SER A 417 -11.15 8.81 -37.79
C SER A 417 -10.18 7.77 -38.34
N GLY A 418 -9.13 7.40 -37.59
CA GLY A 418 -8.12 6.41 -37.95
C GLY A 418 -8.40 4.98 -37.44
N GLY A 419 -9.41 4.77 -36.60
CA GLY A 419 -9.87 3.42 -36.23
C GLY A 419 -8.87 2.55 -35.47
N TYR A 420 -7.91 3.13 -34.72
CA TYR A 420 -6.96 2.36 -33.91
C TYR A 420 -7.58 1.92 -32.59
N ILE A 421 -7.26 0.70 -32.17
CA ILE A 421 -7.58 0.22 -30.82
C ILE A 421 -6.27 -0.02 -30.08
N ASP A 422 -6.16 0.62 -28.92
CA ASP A 422 -5.03 0.37 -28.04
C ASP A 422 -5.26 -0.90 -27.24
N VAL A 423 -4.22 -1.73 -27.27
CA VAL A 423 -4.12 -2.94 -26.50
C VAL A 423 -2.85 -2.84 -25.67
N GLU A 424 -2.98 -3.15 -24.39
CA GLU A 424 -1.85 -3.26 -23.48
C GLU A 424 -1.94 -4.56 -22.69
N ILE A 425 -0.79 -5.20 -22.48
CA ILE A 425 -0.67 -6.46 -21.74
C ILE A 425 0.29 -6.23 -20.58
N TYR A 426 -0.16 -6.58 -19.37
CA TYR A 426 0.57 -6.40 -18.13
C TYR A 426 0.75 -7.73 -17.41
N SER A 427 1.99 -8.04 -17.02
CA SER A 427 2.28 -9.10 -16.05
C SER A 427 2.33 -8.49 -14.65
N PHE A 428 1.76 -9.18 -13.66
CA PHE A 428 1.93 -8.86 -12.24
C PHE A 428 2.62 -9.97 -11.44
N LYS A 429 3.38 -10.82 -12.12
CA LYS A 429 4.10 -11.94 -11.50
C LYS A 429 5.00 -11.51 -10.34
N ASP A 430 5.03 -12.33 -9.30
CA ASP A 430 5.81 -12.11 -8.07
C ASP A 430 5.53 -10.73 -7.43
N ASN A 431 4.29 -10.25 -7.57
CA ASN A 431 3.85 -8.91 -7.15
C ASN A 431 4.66 -7.77 -7.79
N LYS A 432 5.14 -7.94 -9.02
CA LYS A 432 5.87 -6.93 -9.78
C LYS A 432 5.18 -6.63 -11.10
N LEU A 433 4.72 -5.39 -11.22
CA LEU A 433 4.11 -4.93 -12.47
C LEU A 433 5.16 -4.76 -13.57
N LYS A 434 4.87 -5.32 -14.74
CA LYS A 434 5.67 -5.19 -15.95
C LYS A 434 4.76 -5.09 -17.17
N ILE A 435 5.11 -4.20 -18.08
CA ILE A 435 4.43 -4.10 -19.39
C ILE A 435 5.04 -5.17 -20.31
N ILE A 436 4.22 -6.09 -20.80
CA ILE A 436 4.59 -7.08 -21.83
C ILE A 436 4.44 -6.45 -23.21
N TYR A 437 3.30 -5.79 -23.44
CA TYR A 437 2.93 -5.22 -24.72
C TYR A 437 2.22 -3.88 -24.54
N ASN A 438 2.54 -2.93 -25.41
CA ASN A 438 1.81 -1.68 -25.57
C ASN A 438 2.11 -1.08 -26.95
N ARG A 439 1.45 0.05 -27.30
CA ARG A 439 1.65 0.73 -28.58
C ARG A 439 3.11 1.14 -28.87
N ASP A 440 3.91 1.49 -27.87
CA ASP A 440 5.31 1.90 -28.10
C ASP A 440 6.17 0.75 -28.63
N ASN A 441 5.79 -0.49 -28.31
CA ASN A 441 6.51 -1.69 -28.72
C ASN A 441 6.16 -2.15 -30.15
N ASP A 442 4.93 -1.89 -30.64
CA ASP A 442 4.46 -2.45 -31.92
C ASP A 442 3.33 -1.70 -32.64
N ASN A 443 3.21 -0.37 -32.53
CA ASN A 443 2.16 0.45 -33.15
C ASN A 443 0.69 0.09 -32.79
N GLY A 444 0.43 -0.97 -32.02
CA GLY A 444 -0.91 -1.42 -31.62
C GLY A 444 -1.56 -2.40 -32.61
N ILE A 445 -2.81 -2.80 -32.36
CA ILE A 445 -3.58 -3.57 -33.36
C ILE A 445 -4.13 -2.58 -34.38
N ILE A 446 -3.63 -2.67 -35.60
CA ILE A 446 -3.93 -1.74 -36.69
C ILE A 446 -5.29 -2.08 -37.32
N HIS A 447 -6.00 -1.05 -37.78
CA HIS A 447 -7.28 -1.20 -38.47
C HIS A 447 -7.11 -2.04 -39.76
N PRO A 448 -8.00 -3.01 -40.06
CA PRO A 448 -7.89 -3.85 -41.27
C PRO A 448 -7.80 -3.08 -42.59
N SER A 449 -8.28 -1.83 -42.64
CA SER A 449 -8.17 -0.95 -43.81
C SER A 449 -6.73 -0.62 -44.21
N GLU A 450 -5.76 -0.71 -43.29
CA GLU A 450 -4.34 -0.57 -43.69
C GLU A 450 -3.85 -1.77 -44.49
N TYR A 451 -4.51 -2.92 -44.37
CA TYR A 451 -4.19 -4.16 -45.06
C TYR A 451 -5.12 -4.48 -46.24
N ILE A 452 -6.08 -3.59 -46.54
CA ILE A 452 -7.08 -3.82 -47.58
C ILE A 452 -7.07 -2.69 -48.60
N SER A 453 -6.83 -3.01 -49.86
CA SER A 453 -7.15 -2.13 -50.98
C SER A 453 -8.59 -2.34 -51.43
N VAL A 454 -9.33 -1.25 -51.66
CA VAL A 454 -10.71 -1.29 -52.15
C VAL A 454 -10.77 -0.63 -53.53
N ASN A 455 -11.18 -1.40 -54.54
CA ASN A 455 -11.38 -0.90 -55.91
C ASN A 455 -12.87 -0.88 -56.25
N HIS A 456 -13.34 0.23 -56.84
CA HIS A 456 -14.74 0.39 -57.26
C HIS A 456 -14.85 0.27 -58.78
N PHE A 457 -15.59 -0.74 -59.23
CA PHE A 457 -15.91 -0.93 -60.64
C PHE A 457 -17.35 -0.42 -60.88
N THR A 458 -17.47 0.89 -61.08
CA THR A 458 -18.76 1.59 -61.12
C THR A 458 -19.68 1.15 -62.26
N ASP A 459 -19.11 0.67 -63.36
CA ASP A 459 -19.84 0.18 -64.53
C ASP A 459 -20.44 -1.21 -64.28
N GLU A 460 -19.77 -2.03 -63.46
CA GLU A 460 -20.18 -3.40 -63.12
C GLU A 460 -20.97 -3.46 -61.80
N LYS A 461 -21.00 -2.35 -61.05
CA LYS A 461 -21.59 -2.27 -59.70
C LYS A 461 -20.98 -3.29 -58.76
N GLU A 462 -19.66 -3.41 -58.86
CA GLU A 462 -18.84 -4.33 -58.09
C GLU A 462 -17.79 -3.58 -57.25
N ILE A 463 -17.45 -4.17 -56.12
CA ILE A 463 -16.39 -3.69 -55.22
C ILE A 463 -15.45 -4.85 -54.98
N GLU A 464 -14.18 -4.66 -55.31
CA GLU A 464 -13.10 -5.58 -54.99
C GLU A 464 -12.44 -5.14 -53.68
N PHE A 465 -12.39 -6.06 -52.72
CA PHE A 465 -11.52 -5.98 -51.55
C PHE A 465 -10.34 -6.92 -51.78
N ARG A 466 -9.13 -6.39 -51.67
CA ARG A 466 -7.90 -7.18 -51.77
C ARG A 466 -7.09 -7.00 -50.50
N ASN A 467 -6.75 -8.11 -49.86
CA ASN A 467 -5.81 -8.08 -48.74
C ASN A 467 -4.37 -8.09 -49.27
N ILE A 468 -3.54 -7.18 -48.73
CA ILE A 468 -2.18 -6.93 -49.20
C ILE A 468 -1.18 -8.01 -48.72
N ASP A 469 -1.47 -8.68 -47.60
CA ASP A 469 -0.55 -9.61 -46.94
C ASP A 469 -0.83 -11.09 -47.24
N PHE A 470 -2.06 -11.43 -47.62
CA PHE A 470 -2.53 -12.80 -47.83
C PHE A 470 -2.96 -13.10 -49.27
N ASP A 471 -2.81 -12.15 -50.20
CA ASP A 471 -3.24 -12.27 -51.60
C ASP A 471 -4.71 -12.69 -51.80
N LYS A 472 -5.57 -12.48 -50.78
CA LYS A 472 -7.01 -12.79 -50.85
C LYS A 472 -7.77 -11.71 -51.60
N VAL A 473 -8.68 -12.12 -52.48
CA VAL A 473 -9.52 -11.21 -53.28
C VAL A 473 -10.99 -11.56 -53.09
N PHE A 474 -11.77 -10.55 -52.74
CA PHE A 474 -13.20 -10.68 -52.51
C PHE A 474 -13.97 -9.64 -53.30
N ILE A 475 -14.87 -10.08 -54.19
CA ILE A 475 -15.67 -9.19 -55.04
C ILE A 475 -17.14 -9.33 -54.68
N ILE A 476 -17.77 -8.19 -54.37
CA ILE A 476 -19.21 -8.13 -54.09
C ILE A 476 -19.94 -7.30 -55.12
N ASN A 477 -21.16 -7.72 -55.45
CA ASN A 477 -22.10 -6.95 -56.26
C ASN A 477 -23.15 -6.28 -55.37
N TYR A 478 -23.29 -4.97 -55.51
CA TYR A 478 -24.18 -4.15 -54.65
C TYR A 478 -25.44 -3.65 -55.38
N LEU A 479 -25.85 -4.28 -56.49
CA LEU A 479 -27.05 -3.90 -57.25
C LEU A 479 -28.34 -3.91 -56.42
N ASP A 480 -28.54 -4.92 -55.58
CA ASP A 480 -29.76 -5.02 -54.75
C ASP A 480 -29.79 -4.01 -53.60
N TYR A 481 -28.61 -3.52 -53.19
CA TYR A 481 -28.47 -2.40 -52.27
C TYR A 481 -28.88 -1.07 -52.91
N LEU A 482 -28.56 -0.84 -54.19
CA LEU A 482 -28.96 0.34 -54.95
C LEU A 482 -30.48 0.40 -55.19
N LYS A 483 -31.13 -0.75 -55.44
CA LYS A 483 -32.59 -0.80 -55.67
C LYS A 483 -33.40 -0.26 -54.48
N ASN A 484 -32.86 -0.35 -53.27
CA ASN A 484 -33.55 0.01 -52.03
C ASN A 484 -33.10 1.37 -51.44
N ASN A 485 -32.15 2.08 -52.06
CA ASN A 485 -31.62 3.35 -51.56
C ASN A 485 -31.55 4.40 -52.68
N THR A 486 -32.11 5.59 -52.43
CA THR A 486 -32.35 6.59 -53.47
C THR A 486 -31.14 7.47 -53.83
N TYR A 487 -30.05 7.43 -53.06
CA TYR A 487 -28.81 8.15 -53.36
C TYR A 487 -27.61 7.56 -52.60
N ILE A 488 -26.58 7.13 -53.33
CA ILE A 488 -25.27 6.76 -52.80
C ILE A 488 -24.24 7.54 -53.64
N ASP A 489 -23.29 8.20 -52.99
CA ASP A 489 -22.10 8.74 -53.67
C ASP A 489 -21.15 7.56 -53.93
N ASP A 490 -21.31 6.92 -55.09
CA ASP A 490 -20.53 5.76 -55.54
C ASP A 490 -19.01 6.05 -55.61
N SER A 491 -18.59 7.32 -55.51
CA SER A 491 -17.17 7.71 -55.55
C SER A 491 -16.46 7.65 -54.20
N LYS A 492 -17.19 7.44 -53.09
CA LYS A 492 -16.64 7.46 -51.72
C LYS A 492 -17.29 6.42 -50.83
N GLY A 493 -16.63 5.28 -50.68
CA GLY A 493 -16.90 4.39 -49.55
C GLY A 493 -15.93 4.63 -48.40
N TYR A 494 -16.38 4.35 -47.19
CA TYR A 494 -15.59 4.50 -45.97
C TYR A 494 -15.63 3.20 -45.18
N PHE A 495 -14.56 2.89 -44.46
CA PHE A 495 -14.68 1.99 -43.32
C PHE A 495 -15.38 2.76 -42.18
N GLY A 496 -16.47 2.19 -41.66
CA GLY A 496 -17.16 2.67 -40.47
C GLY A 496 -16.39 2.28 -39.19
N TRP A 497 -17.01 2.51 -38.04
CA TRP A 497 -16.42 2.21 -36.72
C TRP A 497 -15.87 0.78 -36.66
N LEU A 498 -14.60 0.63 -36.25
CA LEU A 498 -14.01 -0.66 -35.87
C LEU A 498 -14.59 -1.10 -34.54
N TYR A 499 -15.04 -2.35 -34.46
CA TYR A 499 -15.53 -2.96 -33.23
C TYR A 499 -14.83 -4.29 -33.02
N ILE A 500 -14.14 -4.43 -31.91
CA ILE A 500 -13.53 -5.70 -31.55
C ILE A 500 -14.58 -6.50 -30.79
N ASP A 501 -15.18 -7.47 -31.47
CA ASP A 501 -15.66 -8.67 -30.78
C ASP A 501 -14.43 -9.52 -30.50
N ALA A 502 -13.81 -9.31 -29.35
CA ALA A 502 -12.72 -10.14 -28.89
C ALA A 502 -13.23 -11.55 -28.63
N PHE A 503 -13.13 -12.36 -29.66
CA PHE A 503 -13.54 -13.75 -29.63
C PHE A 503 -12.40 -14.59 -29.04
N ASP A 504 -12.71 -15.28 -27.93
CA ASP A 504 -11.98 -16.43 -27.37
C ASP A 504 -10.45 -16.33 -27.36
N ILE A 505 -9.92 -15.55 -26.42
CA ILE A 505 -8.61 -15.88 -25.86
C ILE A 505 -8.79 -17.28 -25.21
N GLU A 506 -8.01 -18.27 -25.66
CA GLU A 506 -7.94 -19.67 -25.19
C GLU A 506 -8.76 -20.79 -25.89
N LYS A 507 -9.45 -20.61 -27.04
CA LYS A 507 -10.15 -21.79 -27.62
C LYS A 507 -9.24 -22.92 -28.15
N ASN A 508 -7.99 -22.61 -28.53
CA ASN A 508 -7.07 -23.54 -29.19
C ASN A 508 -5.66 -23.60 -28.57
N GLY A 509 -5.42 -23.00 -27.40
CA GLY A 509 -4.07 -22.87 -26.80
C GLY A 509 -3.18 -21.80 -27.45
N GLU A 510 -3.75 -20.97 -28.32
CA GLU A 510 -3.16 -19.77 -28.92
C GLU A 510 -3.98 -18.55 -28.43
N ASN A 511 -3.30 -17.47 -28.04
CA ASN A 511 -3.94 -16.21 -27.61
C ASN A 511 -4.35 -15.39 -28.83
N ASP A 512 -5.26 -15.94 -29.63
CA ASP A 512 -5.79 -15.31 -30.83
C ASP A 512 -6.78 -14.20 -30.47
N ILE A 513 -6.81 -13.14 -31.27
CA ILE A 513 -7.73 -12.00 -31.14
C ILE A 513 -8.43 -11.79 -32.47
N LYS A 514 -9.76 -11.75 -32.44
CA LYS A 514 -10.58 -11.39 -33.59
C LYS A 514 -10.96 -9.91 -33.51
N THR A 515 -10.86 -9.21 -34.63
CA THR A 515 -11.35 -7.84 -34.81
C THR A 515 -12.43 -7.83 -35.88
N THR A 516 -13.40 -6.93 -35.76
CA THR A 516 -14.48 -6.74 -36.74
C THR A 516 -14.55 -5.29 -37.19
N SER A 517 -14.55 -5.03 -38.49
CA SER A 517 -14.88 -3.72 -39.05
C SER A 517 -16.04 -3.84 -40.02
N TRP A 518 -16.69 -2.71 -40.32
CA TRP A 518 -17.72 -2.66 -41.35
C TRP A 518 -17.36 -1.62 -42.40
N TYR A 519 -17.36 -2.04 -43.65
CA TYR A 519 -17.32 -1.14 -44.79
C TYR A 519 -18.74 -0.61 -45.07
N VAL A 520 -18.89 0.71 -45.13
CA VAL A 520 -20.19 1.42 -45.25
C VAL A 520 -20.17 2.42 -46.42
N PHE A 521 -21.34 2.60 -47.06
CA PHE A 521 -21.56 3.73 -47.98
C PHE A 521 -22.29 4.87 -47.25
N ASP A 522 -21.75 6.09 -47.36
CA ASP A 522 -22.38 7.33 -46.87
C ASP A 522 -22.91 7.25 -45.42
N TYR A 523 -22.21 6.49 -44.55
CA TYR A 523 -22.56 6.26 -43.14
C TYR A 523 -23.95 5.67 -42.86
N LYS A 524 -24.70 5.22 -43.88
CA LYS A 524 -26.12 4.84 -43.73
C LYS A 524 -26.34 3.35 -43.55
N LYS A 525 -25.57 2.50 -44.24
CA LYS A 525 -25.72 1.04 -44.15
C LYS A 525 -24.43 0.33 -44.55
N TYR A 526 -24.11 -0.75 -43.83
CA TYR A 526 -22.92 -1.55 -44.07
C TYR A 526 -23.13 -2.48 -45.27
N VAL A 527 -22.04 -2.71 -45.97
CA VAL A 527 -21.98 -3.41 -47.25
C VAL A 527 -21.20 -4.70 -47.08
N CYS A 528 -20.08 -4.63 -46.36
CA CYS A 528 -19.24 -5.77 -46.01
C CYS A 528 -18.78 -5.63 -44.57
N LYS A 529 -18.93 -6.69 -43.78
CA LYS A 529 -18.23 -6.89 -42.51
C LYS A 529 -16.87 -7.52 -42.83
N VAL A 530 -15.80 -6.98 -42.27
CA VAL A 530 -14.44 -7.55 -42.38
C VAL A 530 -14.05 -8.05 -41.01
N GLU A 531 -13.73 -9.33 -40.93
CA GLU A 531 -13.25 -9.97 -39.71
C GLU A 531 -11.76 -10.30 -39.88
N THR A 532 -10.91 -9.83 -38.98
CA THR A 532 -9.46 -10.11 -39.01
C THR A 532 -9.07 -10.86 -37.75
N ILE A 533 -8.36 -11.97 -37.90
CA ILE A 533 -7.82 -12.77 -36.80
C ILE A 533 -6.33 -12.46 -36.68
N TYR A 534 -5.91 -12.05 -35.49
CA TYR A 534 -4.52 -11.91 -35.09
C TYR A 534 -4.15 -13.05 -34.14
N THR A 535 -2.90 -13.49 -34.18
CA THR A 535 -2.32 -14.43 -33.22
C THR A 535 -1.20 -13.76 -32.46
N TRP A 536 -1.09 -14.06 -31.16
CA TRP A 536 -0.01 -13.56 -30.33
C TRP A 536 1.27 -14.38 -30.57
N ASP A 537 2.32 -13.71 -31.07
CA ASP A 537 3.64 -14.29 -31.18
C ASP A 537 4.49 -13.97 -29.94
N ILE A 538 4.79 -15.03 -29.18
CA ILE A 538 5.50 -14.92 -27.90
C ILE A 538 6.94 -14.43 -28.05
N ASP A 539 7.63 -14.82 -29.11
CA ASP A 539 9.06 -14.54 -29.31
C ASP A 539 9.29 -13.07 -29.67
N SER A 540 8.49 -12.54 -30.61
CA SER A 540 8.57 -11.13 -30.98
C SER A 540 7.75 -10.21 -30.07
N LYS A 541 6.83 -10.77 -29.28
CA LYS A 541 5.84 -10.04 -28.46
C LYS A 541 4.95 -9.13 -29.28
N LYS A 542 4.39 -9.69 -30.36
CA LYS A 542 3.61 -8.96 -31.36
C LYS A 542 2.34 -9.70 -31.72
N PHE A 543 1.34 -8.94 -32.16
CA PHE A 543 0.16 -9.53 -32.80
C PHE A 543 0.39 -9.65 -34.30
N ILE A 544 0.37 -10.88 -34.79
CA ILE A 544 0.57 -11.18 -36.22
C ILE A 544 -0.79 -11.52 -36.81
N MET A 545 -1.16 -10.84 -37.90
CA MET A 545 -2.38 -11.20 -38.63
C MET A 545 -2.26 -12.65 -39.13
N LYS A 546 -3.28 -13.47 -38.88
CA LYS A 546 -3.34 -14.90 -39.22
C LYS A 546 -4.35 -15.17 -40.32
N ASP A 547 -5.47 -14.46 -40.29
CA ASP A 547 -6.52 -14.59 -41.28
C ASP A 547 -7.34 -13.29 -41.42
N ILE A 548 -7.97 -13.14 -42.58
CA ILE A 548 -8.94 -12.08 -42.85
C ILE A 548 -10.10 -12.67 -43.66
N LYS A 549 -11.32 -12.29 -43.27
CA LYS A 549 -12.56 -12.76 -43.88
C LYS A 549 -13.48 -11.60 -44.21
N PHE A 550 -14.05 -11.63 -45.40
CA PHE A 550 -15.06 -10.69 -45.85
C PHE A 550 -16.44 -11.34 -45.79
N ILE A 551 -17.42 -10.62 -45.23
CA ILE A 551 -18.78 -11.12 -45.01
C ILE A 551 -19.76 -10.06 -45.55
N PRO A 552 -20.46 -10.33 -46.67
CA PRO A 552 -21.39 -9.38 -47.26
C PRO A 552 -22.67 -9.23 -46.41
N SER A 553 -23.35 -8.09 -46.54
CA SER A 553 -24.68 -7.89 -45.93
C SER A 553 -25.76 -8.76 -46.62
N GLU A 554 -26.87 -9.03 -45.94
CA GLU A 554 -27.97 -9.94 -46.35
C GLU A 554 -28.64 -9.64 -47.72
N ASN A 555 -28.28 -8.55 -48.40
CA ASN A 555 -28.81 -8.17 -49.72
C ASN A 555 -27.69 -7.85 -50.73
N ILE A 556 -26.52 -8.47 -50.55
CA ILE A 556 -25.34 -8.28 -51.39
C ILE A 556 -24.87 -9.67 -51.83
N SER A 557 -24.64 -9.83 -53.13
CA SER A 557 -24.20 -11.10 -53.71
C SER A 557 -22.68 -11.13 -53.81
N VAL A 558 -22.06 -12.24 -53.40
CA VAL A 558 -20.64 -12.50 -53.64
C VAL A 558 -20.47 -12.93 -55.10
N VAL A 559 -19.61 -12.23 -55.83
CA VAL A 559 -19.29 -12.53 -57.23
C VAL A 559 -18.06 -13.43 -57.31
N TYR A 560 -17.09 -13.22 -56.41
CA TYR A 560 -15.83 -13.94 -56.38
C TYR A 560 -15.22 -13.96 -54.97
N GLU A 561 -14.68 -15.12 -54.57
CA GLU A 561 -13.92 -15.32 -53.33
C GLU A 561 -12.79 -16.32 -53.62
N GLU A 562 -11.53 -15.89 -53.47
CA GLU A 562 -10.31 -16.71 -53.57
C GLU A 562 -9.38 -16.49 -52.37
#